data_AF-A0AAU5YI15-F1
#
_entry.id   AF-A0AAU5YI15-F1
#
_cell.length_a   1.000
_cell.length_b   1.000
_cell.length_c   1.000
_cell.angle_alpha   90.00
_cell.angle_beta   90.00
_cell.angle_gamma   90.00
#
_symmetry.space_group_name_H-M   'P 1'
#
loop_
_entity.id
_entity.type
_entity.pdbx_description
1 polymer ?
#
loop_
_entity_poly.entity_id
_entity_poly.type
_entity_poly.pdbx_seq_one_letter_code
_entity_poly.pdbx_strand_id
1 'polypeptide(L)'
;MAETPEEVKRLLEAIEAFEAIEDPAERTSRVSEALRAWPGYHARLRSIREKSVQALREEQKRTWPEIANIIGEVTPERAQQISKGLSGAQRKKNKAEAEKAKPTE
;
A
#
# COMPACT_ATOMS: atom_id res chain seq x y z
N MET A 1 -7.12 -18.88 15.34
CA MET A 1 -7.51 -17.51 14.93
C MET A 1 -6.20 -16.78 14.71
N ALA A 2 -5.88 -16.35 13.50
CA ALA A 2 -4.65 -15.59 13.27
C ALA A 2 -4.82 -14.25 13.99
N GLU A 3 -4.10 -14.06 15.09
CA GLU A 3 -4.09 -12.81 15.82
C GLU A 3 -3.69 -11.69 14.87
N THR A 4 -4.54 -10.67 14.77
CA THR A 4 -4.23 -9.48 13.99
C THR A 4 -2.90 -8.90 14.49
N PRO A 5 -1.91 -8.65 13.61
CA PRO A 5 -0.63 -8.10 14.04
C PRO A 5 -0.82 -6.84 14.89
N GLU A 6 0.00 -6.66 15.92
CA GLU A 6 -0.14 -5.55 16.88
C GLU A 6 -0.19 -4.18 16.20
N GLU A 7 0.59 -3.98 15.13
CA GLU A 7 0.62 -2.73 14.37
C GLU A 7 -0.69 -2.48 13.62
N VAL A 8 -1.33 -3.53 13.11
CA VAL A 8 -2.64 -3.45 12.46
C VAL A 8 -3.72 -3.18 13.51
N LYS A 9 -3.61 -3.81 14.69
CA LYS A 9 -4.50 -3.53 15.81
C LYS A 9 -4.43 -2.07 16.25
N ARG A 10 -3.23 -1.52 16.45
CA ARG A 10 -3.05 -0.10 16.82
C ARG A 10 -3.62 0.86 15.77
N LEU A 11 -3.51 0.52 14.49
CA LEU A 11 -4.13 1.33 13.43
C LEU A 11 -5.66 1.29 13.51
N LEU A 12 -6.25 0.12 13.79
CA LEU A 12 -7.69 -0.01 14.00
C LEU A 12 -8.16 0.73 15.26
N GLU A 13 -7.43 0.61 16.36
CA GLU A 13 -7.72 1.33 17.61
C GLU A 13 -7.67 2.86 17.39
N ALA A 14 -6.73 3.35 16.57
CA ALA A 14 -6.68 4.76 16.20
C ALA A 14 -7.87 5.20 15.33
N ILE A 15 -8.43 4.30 14.51
CA ILE A 15 -9.65 4.56 13.75
C ILE A 15 -10.85 4.62 14.69
N GLU A 16 -10.99 3.64 15.60
CA GLU A 16 -12.06 3.58 16.60
C GLU A 16 -12.03 4.80 17.54
N ALA A 17 -10.84 5.32 17.85
CA ALA A 17 -10.69 6.54 18.65
C ALA A 17 -11.35 7.77 18.01
N PHE A 18 -11.46 7.83 16.67
CA PHE A 18 -12.23 8.91 16.02
C PHE A 18 -13.74 8.73 16.19
N GLU A 19 -14.23 7.48 16.24
CA GLU A 19 -15.65 7.19 16.46
C GLU A 19 -16.09 7.50 17.89
N ALA A 20 -15.18 7.34 18.85
CA ALA A 20 -15.39 7.66 20.26
C ALA A 20 -15.53 9.17 20.54
N ILE A 21 -15.25 10.05 19.56
CA ILE A 21 -15.44 11.50 19.71
C ILE A 21 -16.95 11.81 19.68
N GLU A 22 -17.49 12.22 20.83
CA GLU A 22 -18.92 12.51 20.99
C GLU A 22 -19.36 13.71 20.13
N ASP A 23 -18.56 14.78 20.10
CA ASP A 23 -18.88 15.98 19.33
C ASP A 23 -18.74 15.74 17.81
N PRO A 24 -19.82 15.88 17.03
CA PRO A 24 -19.77 15.62 15.60
C PRO A 24 -18.88 16.62 14.86
N ALA A 25 -18.81 17.88 15.29
CA ALA A 25 -18.00 18.89 14.62
C ALA A 25 -16.49 18.61 14.82
N GLU A 26 -16.07 18.27 16.03
CA GLU A 26 -14.71 17.86 16.34
C GLU A 26 -14.35 16.57 15.60
N ARG A 27 -15.21 15.55 15.66
CA ARG A 27 -15.00 14.28 14.93
C ARG A 27 -14.78 14.51 13.44
N THR A 28 -15.65 15.28 12.79
CA THR A 28 -15.52 15.59 11.36
C THR A 28 -14.22 16.34 11.07
N SER A 29 -13.82 17.30 11.91
CA SER A 29 -12.58 18.06 11.75
C SER A 29 -11.35 17.15 11.80
N ARG A 30 -11.26 16.31 12.85
CA ARG A 30 -10.14 15.38 13.07
C ARG A 30 -10.04 14.32 12.00
N VAL A 31 -11.18 13.72 11.63
CA VAL A 31 -11.23 12.72 10.55
C VAL A 31 -10.84 13.35 9.22
N SER A 32 -11.30 14.58 8.93
CA SER A 32 -10.92 15.31 7.71
C SER A 32 -9.41 15.62 7.64
N GLU A 33 -8.77 15.92 8.78
CA GLU A 33 -7.31 16.05 8.86
C GLU A 33 -6.60 14.72 8.57
N ALA A 34 -7.04 13.63 9.19
CA ALA A 34 -6.49 12.29 8.95
C ALA A 34 -6.64 11.88 7.47
N LEU A 35 -7.81 12.12 6.87
CA LEU A 35 -8.08 11.84 5.46
C LEU A 35 -7.24 12.69 4.51
N ARG A 36 -6.95 13.96 4.85
CA ARG A 36 -6.02 14.80 4.07
C ARG A 36 -4.59 14.30 4.12
N ALA A 37 -4.14 13.78 5.26
CA ALA A 37 -2.81 13.20 5.42
C ALA A 37 -2.71 11.76 4.88
N TRP A 38 -3.85 11.07 4.68
CA TRP A 38 -3.90 9.68 4.26
C TRP A 38 -3.10 9.34 3.00
N PRO A 39 -3.10 10.16 1.92
CA PRO A 39 -2.26 9.89 0.75
C PRO A 39 -0.77 9.75 1.11
N GLY A 40 -0.28 10.56 2.05
CA GLY A 40 1.10 10.49 2.55
C GLY A 40 1.36 9.23 3.38
N TYR A 41 0.45 8.88 4.30
CA TYR A 41 0.55 7.65 5.09
C TYR A 41 0.49 6.40 4.20
N HIS A 42 -0.43 6.38 3.24
CA HIS A 42 -0.56 5.31 2.27
C HIS A 42 0.69 5.17 1.39
N ALA A 43 1.27 6.28 0.93
CA ALA A 43 2.55 6.26 0.20
C ALA A 43 3.69 5.69 1.05
N ARG A 44 3.75 6.04 2.34
CA ARG A 44 4.75 5.53 3.28
C ARG A 44 4.61 4.02 3.51
N LEU A 45 3.39 3.53 3.77
CA LEU A 45 3.11 2.09 3.89
C LEU A 45 3.50 1.32 2.63
N ARG A 46 3.21 1.90 1.46
CA ARG A 46 3.61 1.33 0.17
C ARG A 46 5.13 1.24 0.03
N SER A 47 5.86 2.28 0.40
CA SER A 47 7.33 2.29 0.34
C SER A 47 7.95 1.29 1.33
N ILE A 48 7.38 1.15 2.53
CA ILE A 48 7.79 0.11 3.48
C ILE A 48 7.62 -1.27 2.84
N ARG A 49 6.45 -1.56 2.25
CA ARG A 49 6.19 -2.83 1.56
C ARG A 49 7.17 -3.08 0.41
N GLU A 50 7.43 -2.08 -0.42
CA GLU A 50 8.40 -2.16 -1.52
C GLU A 50 9.80 -2.55 -1.02
N LYS A 51 10.31 -1.82 -0.01
CA LYS A 51 11.61 -2.09 0.61
C LYS A 51 11.68 -3.48 1.22
N SER A 52 10.64 -3.93 1.92
CA SER A 52 10.60 -5.27 2.49
C SER A 52 10.63 -6.36 1.41
N VAL A 53 9.91 -6.17 0.30
CA VAL A 53 9.93 -7.11 -0.83
C VAL A 53 11.30 -7.14 -1.50
N GLN A 54 11.94 -5.98 -1.62
CA GLN A 54 13.29 -5.86 -2.14
C GLN A 54 14.30 -6.58 -1.23
N ALA A 55 14.24 -6.36 0.09
CA ALA A 55 15.05 -7.06 1.08
C ALA A 55 14.86 -8.60 1.03
N LEU A 56 13.62 -9.08 0.92
CA LEU A 56 13.33 -10.51 0.76
C LEU A 56 14.01 -11.10 -0.49
N ARG A 57 14.06 -10.33 -1.58
CA ARG A 57 14.67 -10.78 -2.84
C ARG A 57 16.19 -10.71 -2.81
N GLU A 58 16.74 -9.60 -2.32
CA GLU A 58 18.17 -9.30 -2.43
C GLU A 58 18.98 -9.90 -1.29
N GLU A 59 18.49 -9.80 -0.06
CA GLU A 59 19.18 -10.24 1.16
C GLU A 59 18.85 -11.70 1.45
N GLN A 60 17.56 -12.06 1.45
CA GLN A 60 17.13 -13.43 1.77
C GLN A 60 17.08 -14.37 0.57
N LYS A 61 17.43 -13.88 -0.64
CA LYS A 61 17.45 -14.64 -1.91
C LYS A 61 16.15 -15.41 -2.22
N ARG A 62 15.02 -14.99 -1.66
CA ARG A 62 13.72 -15.66 -1.86
C ARG A 62 13.27 -15.56 -3.32
N THR A 63 12.54 -16.57 -3.79
CA THR A 63 11.94 -16.57 -5.12
C THR A 63 10.65 -15.73 -5.14
N TRP A 64 10.26 -15.23 -6.32
CA TRP A 64 9.01 -14.46 -6.46
C TRP A 64 7.75 -15.21 -5.99
N PRO A 65 7.61 -16.54 -6.20
CA PRO A 65 6.52 -17.31 -5.62
C PRO A 65 6.51 -17.34 -4.09
N GLU A 66 7.68 -17.50 -3.45
CA GLU A 66 7.77 -17.45 -1.99
C GLU A 66 7.41 -16.08 -1.44
N ILE A 67 7.93 -15.01 -2.07
CA ILE A 67 7.61 -13.63 -1.71
C ILE A 67 6.10 -13.39 -1.88
N ALA A 68 5.49 -13.88 -2.95
CA ALA A 68 4.06 -13.79 -3.18
C ALA A 68 3.25 -14.47 -2.07
N ASN A 69 3.67 -15.66 -1.62
CA ASN A 69 3.06 -16.35 -0.49
C ASN A 69 3.21 -15.56 0.83
N ILE A 70 4.35 -14.93 1.07
CA ILE A 70 4.59 -14.10 2.27
C ILE A 70 3.70 -12.85 2.27
N ILE A 71 3.58 -12.18 1.12
CA ILE A 71 2.77 -10.98 0.98
C ILE A 71 1.26 -11.30 1.15
N GLY A 72 0.85 -12.53 0.84
CA GLY A 72 -0.53 -12.98 0.88
C GLY A 72 -1.29 -12.67 -0.42
N GLU A 73 -2.04 -13.65 -0.93
CA GLU A 73 -2.98 -13.57 -2.07
C GLU A 73 -2.52 -12.68 -3.25
N VAL A 74 -1.23 -12.65 -3.55
CA VAL A 74 -0.69 -11.94 -4.73
C VAL A 74 -0.01 -12.93 -5.65
N THR A 75 -0.04 -12.66 -6.95
CA THR A 75 0.72 -13.45 -7.92
C THR A 75 2.23 -13.13 -7.83
N PRO A 76 3.11 -14.04 -8.28
CA PRO A 76 4.56 -13.78 -8.36
C PRO A 76 4.90 -12.55 -9.19
N GLU A 77 4.16 -12.31 -10.28
CA GLU A 77 4.29 -11.11 -11.10
C GLU A 77 3.91 -9.85 -10.31
N ARG A 78 2.89 -9.94 -9.46
CA ARG A 78 2.48 -8.83 -8.61
C ARG A 78 3.55 -8.51 -7.57
N ALA A 79 4.18 -9.53 -6.97
CA ALA A 79 5.32 -9.36 -6.07
C ALA A 79 6.51 -8.67 -6.79
N GLN A 80 6.84 -9.08 -8.01
CA GLN A 80 7.87 -8.42 -8.81
C GLN A 80 7.50 -6.95 -9.09
N GLN A 81 6.25 -6.67 -9.43
CA GLN A 81 5.81 -5.29 -9.69
C GLN A 81 5.83 -4.42 -8.42
N ILE A 82 5.57 -5.00 -7.25
CA ILE A 82 5.68 -4.32 -5.97
C ILE A 82 7.14 -3.93 -5.70
N SER A 83 8.10 -4.82 -5.98
CA SER A 83 9.53 -4.52 -5.83
C SER A 83 10.01 -3.33 -6.69
N LYS A 84 9.34 -3.08 -7.83
CA LYS A 84 9.65 -1.97 -8.75
C LYS A 84 8.84 -0.71 -8.46
N GLY A 85 8.09 -0.69 -7.35
CA GLY A 85 7.20 0.42 -7.00
C GLY A 85 5.98 0.61 -7.89
N LEU A 86 5.76 -0.25 -8.87
CA LEU A 86 4.70 -0.10 -9.85
C LEU A 86 3.30 -0.29 -9.22
N SER A 87 2.57 0.83 -9.11
CA SER A 87 1.18 0.87 -8.64
C SER A 87 0.21 0.69 -9.81
N GLY A 88 -1.02 0.25 -9.55
CA GLY A 88 -2.04 0.16 -10.59
C GLY A 88 -2.32 1.51 -11.25
N ALA A 89 -2.28 2.60 -10.48
CA ALA A 89 -2.40 3.96 -10.98
C ALA A 89 -1.19 4.38 -11.85
N GLN A 90 0.03 4.04 -11.42
CA GLN A 90 1.24 4.31 -12.21
C GLN A 90 1.24 3.53 -13.51
N ARG A 91 0.75 2.28 -13.51
CA ARG A 91 0.60 1.51 -14.74
C ARG A 91 -0.42 2.08 -15.70
N LYS A 92 -1.57 2.56 -15.19
CA LYS A 92 -2.55 3.24 -16.04
C LYS A 92 -1.97 4.49 -16.67
N LYS A 93 -1.18 5.28 -15.92
CA LYS A 93 -0.44 6.42 -16.49
C LYS A 93 0.59 6.00 -17.53
N ASN A 94 1.50 5.10 -17.20
CA ASN A 94 2.54 4.64 -18.14
C ASN A 94 1.95 3.99 -19.40
N LYS A 95 0.84 3.25 -19.28
CA LYS A 95 0.13 2.66 -20.42
C LYS A 95 -0.51 3.76 -21.30
N ALA A 96 -1.18 4.73 -20.70
CA ALA A 96 -1.77 5.85 -21.42
C ALA A 96 -0.70 6.72 -22.12
N GLU A 97 0.48 6.88 -21.51
CA GLU A 97 1.62 7.57 -22.11
C GLU A 97 2.25 6.75 -23.26
N ALA A 98 2.38 5.43 -23.10
CA ALA A 98 2.87 4.54 -24.15
C ALA A 98 1.92 4.44 -25.36
N GLU A 99 0.60 4.50 -25.14
CA GLU A 99 -0.39 4.53 -26.24
C GLU A 99 -0.40 5.86 -26.98
N LYS A 100 -0.12 6.98 -26.30
CA LYS A 100 0.04 8.30 -26.94
C LYS A 100 1.35 8.47 -27.70
N ALA A 101 2.39 7.72 -27.33
CA ALA A 101 3.71 7.77 -27.95
C ALA A 101 3.86 6.86 -29.18
N LYS A 102 2.84 6.05 -29.51
CA LYS A 102 2.82 5.31 -30.77
C LYS A 102 2.47 6.29 -31.90
N PRO A 103 3.34 6.52 -32.89
CA PRO A 103 2.99 7.31 -34.06
C PRO A 103 1.79 6.65 -34.73
N THR A 104 0.76 7.42 -35.02
CA THR A 104 -0.27 7.04 -35.97
C THR A 104 0.42 6.90 -37.33
N GLU A 105 0.52 5.66 -37.81
CA GLU A 105 0.92 5.34 -39.18
C GLU A 105 -0.22 5.66 -40.16
#